data_AF-A0A0F9R3L0-F1
#
_entry.id   AF-A0A0F9R3L0-F1
#
_cell.length_a   1.000
_cell.length_b   1.000
_cell.length_c   1.000
_cell.angle_alpha   90.00
_cell.angle_beta   90.00
_cell.angle_gamma   90.00
#
_symmetry.space_group_name_H-M   'P 1'
#
loop_
_entity.id
_entity.type
_entity.pdbx_description
1 polymer ?
#
loop_
_entity_poly.entity_id
_entity_poly.type
_entity_poly.pdbx_seq_one_letter_code
_entity_poly.pdbx_strand_id
1 'polypeptide(L)'
;MRVALLGLKDKEAMSRRLNLTVTYDVKADTFVVNSDIKPEMRREVLADFIRSQIGAGKDDTPVVERDVYTIKLQLDLSDDTFYVEHDCGNKGLRDGILMHVLETAQMD
;
A
#
# COMPACT_ATOMS: atom_id res chain seq x y z
N MET A 1 24.91 36.18 -19.22
CA MET A 1 23.54 36.06 -19.77
C MET A 1 23.52 34.97 -20.84
N ARG A 2 23.11 33.76 -20.47
CA ARG A 2 22.49 32.70 -21.32
C ARG A 2 21.95 31.64 -20.37
N VAL A 3 20.71 31.84 -19.94
CA VAL A 3 19.50 31.04 -20.24
C VAL A 3 19.45 29.72 -19.47
N ALA A 4 18.53 29.70 -18.52
CA ALA A 4 18.08 28.55 -17.74
C ALA A 4 17.55 27.41 -18.62
N LEU A 5 17.86 26.16 -18.26
CA LEU A 5 17.17 24.95 -18.73
C LEU A 5 17.54 23.71 -17.88
N LEU A 6 17.60 23.86 -16.56
CA LEU A 6 17.75 22.73 -15.62
C LEU A 6 16.70 22.74 -14.49
N GLY A 7 15.71 23.63 -14.59
CA GLY A 7 14.37 23.39 -14.07
C GLY A 7 13.53 22.97 -15.27
N LEU A 8 12.55 22.09 -15.06
CA LEU A 8 11.65 21.54 -16.09
C LEU A 8 12.21 20.32 -16.86
N LYS A 9 12.83 19.34 -16.17
CA LYS A 9 12.48 17.92 -16.46
C LYS A 9 11.10 17.64 -15.91
N ASP A 10 10.17 18.42 -16.45
CA ASP A 10 8.78 18.44 -16.18
C ASP A 10 8.18 17.12 -16.67
N LYS A 11 7.45 16.48 -15.77
CA LYS A 11 6.02 16.21 -15.99
C LYS A 11 5.61 15.21 -17.07
N GLU A 12 6.53 14.52 -17.76
CA GLU A 12 6.22 13.51 -18.80
C GLU A 12 6.51 12.06 -18.40
N ALA A 13 6.51 11.77 -17.11
CA ALA A 13 5.88 10.54 -16.65
C ALA A 13 4.84 10.99 -15.62
N MET A 14 3.59 11.18 -16.03
CA MET A 14 2.50 10.84 -15.13
C MET A 14 2.72 9.36 -14.82
N SER A 15 3.55 9.05 -13.81
CA SER A 15 3.61 7.71 -13.24
C SER A 15 2.18 7.48 -12.78
N ARG A 16 1.46 6.65 -13.54
CA ARG A 16 0.07 6.31 -13.28
C ARG A 16 0.11 5.37 -12.09
N ARG A 17 0.35 5.92 -10.90
CA ARG A 17 0.33 5.18 -9.66
C ARG A 17 -1.08 5.12 -9.17
N LEU A 18 -1.55 3.91 -8.93
CA LEU A 18 -2.76 3.68 -8.17
C LEU A 18 -2.40 3.62 -6.69
N ASN A 19 -3.24 4.20 -5.85
CA ASN A 19 -3.07 4.29 -4.41
C ASN A 19 -4.17 3.49 -3.72
N LEU A 20 -3.79 2.69 -2.73
CA LEU A 20 -4.70 2.02 -1.82
C LEU A 20 -4.20 2.23 -0.40
N THR A 21 -4.99 2.91 0.42
CA THR A 21 -4.69 3.16 1.82
C THR A 21 -5.69 2.42 2.69
N VAL A 22 -5.17 1.61 3.62
CA VAL A 22 -5.93 0.91 4.65
C VAL A 22 -5.66 1.58 5.97
N THR A 23 -6.72 2.03 6.65
CA THR A 23 -6.68 2.40 8.07
C THR A 23 -7.38 1.31 8.85
N TYR A 24 -6.70 0.67 9.81
CA TYR A 24 -7.25 -0.42 10.63
C TYR A 24 -7.25 -0.03 12.10
N ASP A 25 -8.41 -0.12 12.75
CA ASP A 25 -8.61 0.08 14.19
C ASP A 25 -8.68 -1.28 14.88
N VAL A 26 -7.69 -1.57 15.73
CA VAL A 26 -7.53 -2.84 16.43
C VAL A 26 -8.61 -3.05 17.50
N LYS A 27 -9.05 -1.97 18.16
CA LYS A 27 -10.02 -2.04 19.26
C LYS A 27 -11.42 -2.32 18.76
N ALA A 28 -11.79 -1.69 17.65
CA ALA A 28 -13.08 -1.87 16.99
C ALA A 28 -13.10 -3.08 16.06
N ASP A 29 -11.93 -3.62 15.66
CA ASP A 29 -11.77 -4.61 14.60
C ASP A 29 -12.44 -4.16 13.30
N THR A 30 -12.16 -2.92 12.90
CA THR A 30 -12.75 -2.31 11.70
C THR A 30 -11.67 -1.67 10.85
N PHE A 31 -11.95 -1.52 9.54
CA PHE A 31 -11.06 -0.85 8.62
C PHE A 31 -11.81 0.07 7.66
N VAL A 32 -11.07 1.04 7.14
CA VAL A 32 -11.49 1.90 6.03
C VAL A 32 -10.47 1.78 4.91
N VAL A 33 -10.96 1.55 3.68
CA VAL A 33 -10.13 1.54 2.47
C VAL A 33 -10.40 2.83 1.70
N ASN A 34 -9.35 3.65 1.52
CA ASN A 34 -9.37 4.82 0.65
C ASN A 34 -8.47 4.55 -0.57
N SER A 35 -9.03 4.62 -1.77
CA SER A 35 -8.31 4.24 -2.98
C SER A 35 -8.85 4.93 -4.23
N ASP A 36 -7.94 5.21 -5.17
CA ASP A 36 -8.26 5.64 -6.54
C ASP A 36 -8.48 4.45 -7.50
N ILE A 37 -8.38 3.22 -6.99
CA ILE A 37 -8.67 1.97 -7.69
C ILE A 37 -10.18 1.72 -7.65
N LYS A 38 -10.70 1.26 -8.79
CA LYS A 38 -12.09 0.80 -8.91
C LYS A 38 -12.41 -0.25 -7.82
N PRO A 39 -13.55 -0.15 -7.11
CA PRO A 39 -13.90 -1.05 -6.01
C PRO A 39 -13.67 -2.53 -6.34
N GLU A 40 -14.14 -2.98 -7.51
CA GLU A 40 -14.05 -4.36 -7.98
C GLU A 40 -12.62 -4.86 -8.21
N MET A 41 -11.65 -3.96 -8.42
CA MET A 41 -10.24 -4.29 -8.67
C MET A 41 -9.38 -4.23 -7.40
N ARG A 42 -9.85 -3.62 -6.31
CA ARG A 42 -9.06 -3.44 -5.07
C ARG A 42 -8.64 -4.78 -4.49
N ARG A 43 -9.52 -5.78 -4.58
CA ARG A 43 -9.28 -7.14 -4.07
C ARG A 43 -8.10 -7.79 -4.79
N GLU A 44 -8.06 -7.66 -6.10
CA GLU A 44 -7.00 -8.21 -6.95
C GLU A 44 -5.66 -7.54 -6.63
N VAL A 45 -5.63 -6.21 -6.61
CA VAL A 45 -4.40 -5.45 -6.30
C VAL A 45 -3.85 -5.79 -4.92
N LEU A 46 -4.71 -5.89 -3.90
CA LEU A 46 -4.30 -6.27 -2.56
C LEU A 46 -3.80 -7.72 -2.49
N ALA A 47 -4.48 -8.65 -3.17
CA ALA A 47 -4.07 -10.05 -3.22
C ALA A 47 -2.72 -10.22 -3.91
N ASP A 48 -2.47 -9.50 -4.99
CA ASP A 48 -1.20 -9.55 -5.72
C ASP A 48 -0.04 -8.97 -4.90
N PHE A 49 -0.29 -7.88 -4.17
CA PHE A 49 0.68 -7.38 -3.20
C PHE A 49 1.03 -8.46 -2.15
N ILE A 50 0.02 -9.07 -1.51
CA ILE A 50 0.25 -10.10 -0.47
C ILE A 50 1.02 -11.29 -1.05
N ARG A 51 0.67 -11.76 -2.25
CA ARG A 51 1.39 -12.83 -2.94
C ARG A 51 2.85 -12.48 -3.19
N SER A 52 3.15 -11.22 -3.55
CA SER A 52 4.53 -10.77 -3.76
C SER A 52 5.39 -10.80 -2.48
N GLN A 53 4.76 -10.81 -1.30
CA GLN A 53 5.48 -10.92 -0.02
C GLN A 53 5.80 -12.37 0.36
N ILE A 54 5.18 -13.37 -0.30
CA ILE A 54 5.47 -14.78 -0.05
C ILE A 54 6.91 -15.08 -0.44
N GLY A 55 7.72 -15.49 0.54
CA GLY A 55 9.13 -15.78 0.33
C GLY A 55 10.06 -14.56 0.40
N ALA A 56 9.56 -13.38 0.80
CA ALA A 56 10.36 -12.17 0.99
C ALA A 56 11.38 -12.24 2.16
N GLY A 57 11.45 -13.38 2.84
CA GLY A 57 12.32 -13.62 3.99
C GLY A 57 11.70 -13.16 5.31
N LYS A 58 12.44 -13.42 6.40
CA LYS A 58 12.02 -13.04 7.74
C LYS A 58 12.33 -11.57 7.98
N ASP A 59 11.39 -10.86 8.59
CA ASP A 59 11.60 -9.55 9.17
C ASP A 59 11.73 -9.70 10.69
N ASP A 60 12.93 -9.44 11.22
CA ASP A 60 13.25 -9.57 12.65
C ASP A 60 13.02 -8.26 13.43
N THR A 61 12.51 -7.20 12.78
CA THR A 61 12.19 -5.96 13.48
C THR A 61 10.99 -6.15 14.44
N PRO A 62 10.99 -5.45 15.59
CA PRO A 62 9.86 -5.48 16.50
C PRO A 62 8.63 -4.82 15.88
N VAL A 63 7.45 -5.30 16.27
CA VAL A 63 6.19 -4.58 16.02
C VAL A 63 6.18 -3.24 16.76
N VAL A 64 5.48 -2.26 16.20
CA VAL A 64 5.15 -1.02 16.89
C VAL A 64 3.70 -1.12 17.33
N GLU A 65 3.44 -1.16 18.62
CA GLU A 65 2.08 -1.24 19.16
C GLU A 65 1.32 0.09 18.95
N ARG A 66 0.16 0.00 18.31
CA ARG A 66 -0.77 1.11 18.08
C ARG A 66 -2.21 0.61 18.14
N ASP A 67 -3.11 1.51 18.51
CA ASP A 67 -4.56 1.28 18.42
C ASP A 67 -5.06 1.34 16.98
N VAL A 68 -4.43 2.19 16.15
CA VAL A 68 -4.79 2.41 14.75
C VAL A 68 -3.53 2.34 13.90
N TYR A 69 -3.58 1.56 12.83
CA TYR A 69 -2.52 1.44 11.83
C TYR A 69 -2.94 2.05 10.50
N THR A 70 -1.97 2.60 9.78
CA THR A 70 -2.14 3.07 8.40
C THR A 70 -1.15 2.39 7.49
N ILE A 71 -1.65 1.74 6.44
CA ILE A 71 -0.85 1.06 5.42
C ILE A 71 -1.20 1.65 4.08
N LYS A 72 -0.21 2.20 3.38
CA LYS A 72 -0.36 2.80 2.05
C LYS A 72 0.39 1.97 1.04
N LEU A 73 -0.36 1.44 0.08
CA LEU A 73 0.15 0.75 -1.10
C LEU A 73 0.07 1.68 -2.30
N GLN A 74 1.11 1.67 -3.13
CA GLN A 74 1.09 2.29 -4.44
C GLN A 74 1.52 1.25 -5.48
N LEU A 75 0.75 1.11 -6.56
CA LEU A 75 1.08 0.26 -7.70
C LEU A 75 1.47 1.15 -8.86
N ASP A 76 2.71 1.03 -9.34
CA ASP A 76 3.15 1.69 -10.57
C ASP A 76 2.73 0.87 -11.79
N LEU A 77 1.76 1.38 -12.55
CA LEU A 77 1.21 0.68 -13.72
C LEU A 77 2.19 0.57 -14.90
N SER A 78 3.37 1.18 -14.82
CA SER A 78 4.37 1.07 -15.88
C SER A 78 5.17 -0.23 -15.83
N ASP A 79 5.35 -0.79 -14.63
CA ASP A 79 6.20 -1.97 -14.40
C ASP A 79 5.64 -2.93 -13.32
N ASP A 80 4.40 -2.70 -12.87
CA ASP A 80 3.71 -3.46 -11.81
C ASP A 80 4.45 -3.47 -10.47
N THR A 81 5.32 -2.48 -10.22
CA THR A 81 6.04 -2.37 -8.95
C THR A 81 5.12 -1.87 -7.85
N PHE A 82 5.12 -2.59 -6.72
CA PHE A 82 4.49 -2.15 -5.49
C PHE A 82 5.44 -1.33 -4.61
N TYR A 83 4.95 -0.20 -4.12
CA TYR A 83 5.56 0.60 -3.08
C TYR A 83 4.68 0.56 -1.84
N VAL A 84 5.28 0.44 -0.66
CA VAL A 84 4.55 0.31 0.59
C VAL A 84 5.14 1.22 1.68
N GLU A 85 4.26 1.95 2.34
CA GLU A 85 4.54 2.75 3.53
C GLU A 85 3.57 2.31 4.63
N HIS A 86 4.07 2.07 5.84
CA HIS A 86 3.25 1.64 6.97
C HIS A 86 3.87 2.00 8.31
N ASP A 87 3.04 2.05 9.35
CA ASP A 87 3.45 2.39 10.72
C ASP A 87 3.46 1.19 11.69
N CYS A 88 3.38 -0.04 11.15
CA CYS A 88 3.35 -1.28 11.94
C CYS A 88 4.69 -1.70 12.57
N GLY A 89 5.81 -1.07 12.20
CA GLY A 89 7.16 -1.41 12.66
C GLY A 89 7.78 -2.64 11.99
N ASN A 90 6.98 -3.62 11.59
CA ASN A 90 7.43 -4.80 10.87
C ASN A 90 6.47 -5.23 9.76
N LYS A 91 6.98 -6.05 8.83
CA LYS A 91 6.21 -6.58 7.70
C LYS A 91 5.19 -7.63 8.12
N GLY A 92 5.49 -8.42 9.15
CA GLY A 92 4.59 -9.49 9.62
C GLY A 92 3.24 -8.96 10.08
N LEU A 93 3.22 -7.90 10.91
CA LEU A 93 1.97 -7.26 11.34
C LEU A 93 1.24 -6.59 10.18
N ARG A 94 1.98 -5.88 9.32
CA ARG A 94 1.43 -5.27 8.10
C ARG A 94 0.71 -6.30 7.24
N ASP A 95 1.38 -7.39 6.90
CA ASP A 95 0.83 -8.42 6.02
C ASP A 95 -0.34 -9.15 6.68
N GLY A 96 -0.28 -9.37 8.00
CA GLY A 96 -1.41 -9.88 8.80
C GLY A 96 -2.66 -9.00 8.72
N ILE A 97 -2.51 -7.68 8.91
CA ILE A 97 -3.62 -6.73 8.78
C ILE A 97 -4.19 -6.75 7.35
N LEU A 98 -3.32 -6.71 6.34
CA LEU A 98 -3.76 -6.72 4.94
C LEU A 98 -4.46 -8.03 4.55
N MET A 99 -4.01 -9.18 5.06
CA MET A 99 -4.69 -10.47 4.90
C MET A 99 -6.06 -10.46 5.56
N HIS A 100 -6.16 -9.96 6.79
CA HIS A 100 -7.44 -9.83 7.48
C HIS A 100 -8.41 -8.93 6.70
N VAL A 101 -7.95 -7.80 6.17
CA VAL A 101 -8.76 -6.93 5.30
C VAL A 101 -9.21 -7.66 4.03
N LEU A 102 -8.33 -8.45 3.40
CA LEU A 102 -8.67 -9.23 2.20
C LEU A 102 -9.73 -10.30 2.46
N GLU A 103 -9.71 -10.93 3.64
CA GLU A 103 -10.67 -11.96 4.05
C GLU A 103 -12.03 -11.36 4.46
N THR A 104 -12.01 -10.25 5.20
CA THR A 104 -13.22 -9.62 5.76
C THR A 104 -13.93 -8.70 4.77
N ALA A 105 -13.21 -8.09 3.82
CA ALA A 105 -13.82 -7.15 2.89
C ALA A 105 -14.73 -7.85 1.86
N GLN A 106 -16.04 -7.64 1.98
CA GLN A 106 -16.91 -7.49 0.82
C GLN A 106 -16.53 -6.15 0.18
N MET A 107 -15.59 -6.18 -0.78
CA MET A 107 -15.11 -4.99 -1.48
C MET A 107 -16.13 -4.50 -2.52
N ASP A 108 -17.34 -4.20 -2.07
CA ASP A 108 -18.45 -3.65 -2.87
C ASP A 108 -18.38 -2.11 -2.97
#